data_AF-A0A7Y2NWA1-F1
#
_entry.id   AF-A0A7Y2NWA1-F1
#
_cell.length_a   1.000
_cell.length_b   1.000
_cell.length_c   1.000
_cell.angle_alpha   90.00
_cell.angle_beta   90.00
_cell.angle_gamma   90.00
#
_symmetry.space_group_name_H-M   'P 1'
#
loop_
_entity.id
_entity.type
_entity.pdbx_description
1 polymer ?
#
loop_
_entity_poly.entity_id
_entity_poly.type
_entity_poly.pdbx_seq_one_letter_code
_entity_poly.pdbx_strand_id
1 'polypeptide(L)'
;LDARFNLEMWERQVRAYGGDQSNRGTSDGRFLGTDALFINTEARHDLLNLGDYGALTLLAYFDAGRVFETESFRFTTEAFHVGYGGGLALRVLRSNILTFNFGDGPEGFEFEFGTGWMF
;
A
#
# COMPACT_ATOMS: atom_id res chain seq x y z
N LEU A 1 26.29 7.78 -20.21
CA LEU A 1 25.81 6.65 -21.03
C LEU A 1 25.89 5.40 -20.16
N ASP A 2 24.83 5.04 -19.46
CA ASP A 2 24.56 3.62 -19.28
C ASP A 2 23.03 3.45 -19.24
N ALA A 3 22.51 2.92 -20.34
CA ALA A 3 21.13 2.50 -20.48
C ALA A 3 21.06 1.07 -19.94
N ARG A 4 20.30 0.86 -18.87
CA ARG A 4 19.78 -0.45 -18.48
C ARG A 4 18.28 -0.22 -18.24
N PHE A 5 17.39 -1.03 -18.81
CA PHE A 5 17.07 -2.33 -18.24
C PHE A 5 16.71 -3.39 -19.31
N ASN A 6 17.43 -4.51 -19.27
CA ASN A 6 16.97 -5.79 -19.78
C ASN A 6 15.92 -6.36 -18.81
N LEU A 7 14.78 -6.80 -19.35
CA LEU A 7 13.66 -7.38 -18.63
C LEU A 7 13.50 -8.84 -19.07
N GLU A 8 14.18 -9.76 -18.38
CA GLU A 8 13.93 -11.21 -18.50
C GLU A 8 13.19 -11.69 -17.25
N MET A 9 11.88 -11.44 -17.20
CA MET A 9 11.01 -11.67 -16.03
C MET A 9 10.76 -13.15 -15.71
N TRP A 10 11.21 -14.09 -16.55
CA TRP A 10 10.86 -15.51 -16.42
C TRP A 10 11.85 -16.33 -15.58
N GLU A 11 13.12 -15.90 -15.47
CA GLU A 11 14.15 -16.63 -14.69
C GLU A 11 14.38 -16.04 -13.29
N ARG A 12 13.88 -14.84 -13.00
CA ARG A 12 14.20 -14.13 -11.76
C ARG A 12 12.97 -13.46 -11.16
N GLN A 13 12.64 -13.84 -9.93
CA GLN A 13 11.61 -13.16 -9.14
C GLN A 13 12.14 -11.81 -8.67
N VAL A 14 11.41 -10.74 -9.00
CA VAL A 14 11.62 -9.39 -8.49
C VAL A 14 10.40 -8.99 -7.66
N ARG A 15 10.63 -8.25 -6.57
CA ARG A 15 9.58 -7.72 -5.72
C ARG A 15 9.21 -6.32 -6.22
N ALA A 16 7.94 -6.14 -6.51
CA ALA A 16 7.34 -4.84 -6.75
C ALA A 16 6.98 -4.17 -5.42
N TYR A 17 7.20 -2.87 -5.36
CA TYR A 17 6.84 -2.02 -4.24
C TYR A 17 6.24 -0.70 -4.72
N GLY A 18 5.20 -0.26 -4.02
CA GLY A 18 4.25 0.75 -4.44
C GLY A 18 2.89 0.13 -4.77
N GLY A 19 1.83 0.93 -4.67
CA GLY A 19 0.45 0.50 -4.85
C GLY A 19 -0.28 0.07 -3.58
N ASP A 20 -1.54 -0.31 -3.75
CA ASP A 20 -2.52 -0.62 -2.71
C ASP A 20 -2.08 -1.76 -1.77
N GLN A 21 -1.31 -2.72 -2.29
CA GLN A 21 -0.84 -3.89 -1.53
C GLN A 21 0.49 -3.67 -0.79
N SER A 22 1.14 -2.51 -0.90
CA SER A 22 2.45 -2.30 -0.27
C SER A 22 2.72 -0.89 0.25
N ASN A 23 2.62 0.14 -0.59
CA ASN A 23 2.73 1.53 -0.17
C ASN A 23 1.74 2.38 -0.94
N ARG A 24 0.66 2.73 -0.26
CA ARG A 24 -0.51 3.44 -0.80
C ARG A 24 -0.28 4.94 -1.05
N GLY A 25 0.94 5.45 -0.82
CA GLY A 25 1.33 6.81 -1.20
C GLY A 25 2.26 6.84 -2.41
N THR A 26 2.35 5.74 -3.16
CA THR A 26 3.23 5.60 -4.33
C THR A 26 2.56 4.76 -5.40
N SER A 27 2.83 5.08 -6.66
CA SER A 27 2.25 4.37 -7.81
C SER A 27 2.50 2.86 -7.75
N ASP A 28 1.57 2.08 -8.29
CA ASP A 28 1.70 0.61 -8.32
C ASP A 28 2.98 0.16 -9.05
N GLY A 29 3.70 -0.76 -8.41
CA GLY A 29 4.96 -1.32 -8.91
C GLY A 29 6.07 -0.30 -9.17
N ARG A 30 6.01 0.87 -8.52
CA ARG A 30 6.94 1.98 -8.77
C ARG A 30 8.40 1.63 -8.58
N PHE A 31 8.68 0.78 -7.59
CA PHE A 31 10.02 0.34 -7.23
C PHE A 31 10.14 -1.18 -7.40
N LEU A 32 11.29 -1.62 -7.90
CA LEU A 32 11.58 -3.03 -8.13
C LEU A 32 12.90 -3.39 -7.47
N GLY A 33 12.97 -4.54 -6.82
CA GLY A 33 14.20 -5.05 -6.21
C GLY A 33 14.20 -6.55 -6.00
N THR A 34 15.33 -7.13 -5.62
CA THR A 34 15.41 -8.55 -5.23
C THR A 34 14.90 -8.76 -3.81
N ASP A 35 15.22 -7.83 -2.93
CA ASP A 35 14.80 -7.84 -1.53
C ASP A 35 14.06 -6.55 -1.19
N ALA A 36 13.26 -6.59 -0.14
CA ALA A 36 12.52 -5.42 0.30
C ALA A 36 12.20 -5.47 1.80
N LEU A 37 12.09 -4.28 2.39
CA LEU A 37 11.71 -4.08 3.79
C LEU A 37 10.51 -3.12 3.82
N PHE A 38 9.43 -3.55 4.48
CA PHE A 38 8.20 -2.78 4.58
C PHE A 38 7.73 -2.70 6.02
N ILE A 39 7.19 -1.55 6.38
CA ILE A 39 6.51 -1.28 7.64
C ILE A 39 5.16 -0.68 7.27
N ASN A 40 4.10 -1.26 7.80
CA ASN A 40 2.74 -0.79 7.65
C ASN A 40 2.15 -0.61 9.03
N THR A 41 1.53 0.53 9.27
CA THR A 41 0.75 0.79 10.48
C THR A 41 -0.59 1.37 10.07
N GLU A 42 -1.66 0.83 10.62
CA GLU A 42 -3.01 1.27 10.32
C GLU A 42 -3.85 1.36 11.57
N ALA A 43 -4.59 2.45 11.69
CA ALA A 43 -5.58 2.68 12.73
C ALA A 43 -6.96 2.76 12.09
N ARG A 44 -7.91 1.99 12.62
CA ARG A 44 -9.31 1.98 12.19
C ARG A 44 -10.22 2.34 13.35
N HIS A 45 -11.23 3.17 13.08
CA HIS A 45 -12.21 3.58 14.07
C HIS A 45 -13.61 3.65 13.45
N ASP A 46 -14.56 2.93 14.01
CA ASP A 46 -15.96 2.97 13.60
C ASP A 46 -16.58 4.29 14.05
N LEU A 47 -16.90 5.16 13.09
CA LEU A 47 -17.69 6.37 13.31
C LEU A 47 -19.15 6.03 13.59
N LEU A 48 -19.65 4.98 12.92
CA LEU A 48 -20.98 4.45 13.12
C LEU A 48 -20.93 2.92 12.98
N ASN A 49 -21.49 2.21 13.95
CA ASN A 49 -21.61 0.75 13.90
C ASN A 49 -23.07 0.36 14.13
N LEU A 50 -23.70 -0.19 13.10
CA LEU A 50 -25.10 -0.65 13.11
C LEU A 50 -25.19 -2.17 13.23
N GLY A 51 -24.13 -2.82 13.73
CA GLY A 51 -24.02 -4.27 13.83
C GLY A 51 -24.12 -4.94 12.47
N ASP A 52 -25.23 -5.64 12.25
CA ASP A 52 -25.45 -6.48 11.07
C ASP A 52 -25.88 -5.70 9.82
N TYR A 53 -26.34 -4.48 10.01
CA TYR A 53 -26.80 -3.63 8.90
C TYR A 53 -25.66 -2.90 8.21
N GLY A 54 -24.54 -2.69 8.91
CA GLY A 54 -23.35 -2.07 8.36
C GLY A 54 -22.53 -1.29 9.37
N ALA A 55 -21.46 -0.67 8.89
CA ALA A 55 -20.62 0.24 9.64
C ALA A 55 -19.97 1.28 8.72
N LEU A 56 -19.75 2.48 9.24
CA LEU A 56 -18.89 3.50 8.64
C LEU A 56 -17.63 3.60 9.48
N THR A 57 -16.50 3.26 8.89
CA THR A 57 -15.20 3.21 9.57
C THR A 57 -14.28 4.25 8.95
N LEU A 58 -13.67 5.08 9.80
CA LEU A 58 -12.54 5.91 9.44
C LEU A 58 -11.26 5.09 9.55
N LEU A 59 -10.37 5.22 8.57
CA LEU A 59 -9.05 4.61 8.61
C LEU A 59 -7.98 5.69 8.40
N ALA A 60 -6.83 5.50 9.06
CA ALA A 60 -5.62 6.27 8.85
C ALA A 60 -4.46 5.28 8.78
N TYR A 61 -3.54 5.51 7.85
CA TYR A 61 -2.42 4.61 7.63
C TYR A 61 -1.11 5.34 7.41
N PHE A 62 -0.04 4.60 7.69
CA PHE A 62 1.34 4.98 7.45
C PHE A 62 2.09 3.76 6.90
N ASP A 63 2.60 3.90 5.69
CA ASP A 63 3.34 2.89 4.95
C ASP A 63 4.75 3.42 4.73
N ALA A 64 5.78 2.65 5.08
CA ALA A 64 7.15 3.02 4.83
C ALA A 64 7.98 1.81 4.45
N GLY A 65 8.90 1.98 3.51
CA GLY A 65 9.69 0.85 3.07
C GLY A 65 10.66 1.17 1.97
N ARG A 66 11.46 0.16 1.64
CA ARG A 66 12.56 0.27 0.70
C ARG A 66 12.77 -1.05 -0.02
N VAL A 67 13.16 -0.97 -1.28
CA VAL A 67 13.65 -2.11 -2.07
C VAL A 67 15.18 -2.09 -2.18
N PHE A 68 15.78 -3.27 -2.29
CA PHE A 68 17.20 -3.48 -2.52
C PHE A 68 17.38 -4.15 -3.89
N GLU A 69 18.09 -3.49 -4.81
CA GLU A 69 18.29 -3.97 -6.19
C GLU A 69 19.57 -4.79 -6.34
N THR A 70 20.70 -4.20 -5.98
CA THR A 70 22.05 -4.78 -6.07
C THR A 70 22.74 -4.87 -4.71
N GLU A 71 22.18 -4.19 -3.71
CA GLU A 71 22.66 -4.18 -2.35
C GLU A 71 22.15 -5.41 -1.59
N SER A 72 22.93 -5.88 -0.61
CA SER A 72 22.46 -6.91 0.31
C SER A 72 21.38 -6.34 1.23
N PHE A 73 20.36 -7.16 1.52
CA PHE A 73 19.33 -6.83 2.48
C PHE A 73 19.94 -6.35 3.81
N ARG A 74 19.42 -5.23 4.32
CA ARG A 74 19.78 -4.68 5.63
C ARG A 74 18.54 -4.18 6.34
N PHE A 75 18.41 -4.52 7.62
CA PHE A 75 17.39 -3.91 8.47
C PHE A 75 17.80 -2.47 8.81
N THR A 76 17.22 -1.50 8.11
CA THR A 76 17.50 -0.06 8.25
C THR A 76 16.25 0.74 7.96
N THR A 77 16.19 1.99 8.39
CA THR A 77 15.15 2.96 8.02
C THR A 77 15.67 4.00 7.01
N GLU A 78 16.93 3.89 6.60
CA GLU A 78 17.55 4.79 5.64
C GLU A 78 16.99 4.58 4.22
N ALA A 79 16.68 5.68 3.53
CA ALA A 79 16.12 5.71 2.19
C ALA A 79 14.74 5.00 2.07
N PHE A 80 13.93 5.10 3.12
CA PHE A 80 12.54 4.68 3.05
C PHE A 80 11.72 5.63 2.18
N HIS A 81 10.91 5.07 1.31
CA HIS A 81 9.78 5.75 0.69
C HIS A 81 8.63 5.69 1.69
N VAL A 82 8.13 6.85 2.07
CA VAL A 82 7.09 7.00 3.08
C VAL A 82 5.82 7.47 2.40
N GLY A 83 4.76 6.69 2.50
CA GLY A 83 3.41 7.07 2.14
C GLY A 83 2.53 7.11 3.38
N TYR A 84 1.59 8.04 3.42
CA TYR A 84 0.63 8.13 4.50
C TYR A 84 -0.71 8.56 3.92
N GLY A 85 -1.77 8.29 4.67
CA GLY A 85 -3.09 8.61 4.16
C GLY A 85 -4.18 8.21 5.12
N GLY A 86 -5.39 8.32 4.62
CA GLY A 86 -6.58 7.95 5.35
C GLY A 86 -7.75 7.76 4.41
N GLY A 87 -8.83 7.26 4.97
CA GLY A 87 -9.96 6.86 4.15
C GLY A 87 -11.19 6.54 4.95
N LEU A 88 -12.23 6.21 4.21
CA LEU A 88 -13.50 5.74 4.74
C LEU A 88 -13.76 4.34 4.21
N ALA A 89 -14.18 3.44 5.09
CA ALA A 89 -14.72 2.16 4.72
C ALA A 89 -16.21 2.11 5.09
N LEU A 90 -17.05 1.74 4.13
CA LEU A 90 -18.47 1.49 4.32
C LEU A 90 -18.72 -0.01 4.21
N ARG A 91 -19.05 -0.64 5.33
CA ARG A 91 -19.56 -2.00 5.36
C ARG A 91 -21.07 -1.96 5.17
N VAL A 92 -21.56 -2.63 4.13
CA VAL A 92 -22.98 -2.78 3.81
C VAL A 92 -23.39 -4.22 4.15
N LEU A 93 -24.35 -4.34 5.07
CA LEU A 93 -24.76 -5.63 5.64
C LEU A 93 -23.56 -6.35 6.29
N ARG A 94 -23.42 -7.65 6.02
CA ARG A 94 -22.39 -8.52 6.62
C ARG A 94 -21.16 -8.75 5.74
N SER A 95 -21.23 -8.46 4.44
CA SER A 95 -20.25 -9.02 3.49
C SER A 95 -19.64 -8.01 2.54
N ASN A 96 -20.32 -6.92 2.18
CA ASN A 96 -19.81 -5.96 1.20
C ASN A 96 -19.09 -4.83 1.90
N ILE A 97 -17.86 -4.52 1.47
CA ILE A 97 -17.10 -3.38 1.95
C ILE A 97 -16.75 -2.50 0.76
N LEU A 98 -17.01 -1.21 0.87
CA LEU A 98 -16.52 -0.18 -0.05
C LEU A 98 -15.45 0.63 0.68
N THR A 99 -14.32 0.87 0.03
CA THR A 99 -13.23 1.67 0.60
C THR A 99 -12.91 2.86 -0.29
N PHE A 100 -12.70 4.00 0.34
CA PHE A 100 -12.25 5.24 -0.27
C PHE A 100 -10.98 5.65 0.45
N ASN A 101 -9.82 5.49 -0.17
CA ASN A 101 -8.54 5.86 0.41
C ASN A 101 -7.96 7.07 -0.32
N PHE A 102 -7.33 7.94 0.46
CA PHE A 102 -6.61 9.11 0.00
C PHE A 102 -5.20 9.01 0.58
N GLY A 103 -4.22 8.90 -0.30
CA GLY A 103 -2.81 8.78 0.03
C GLY A 103 -2.03 9.99 -0.44
N ASP A 104 -0.95 10.28 0.24
CA ASP A 104 0.08 11.20 -0.21
C ASP A 104 1.45 10.59 0.07
N GLY A 105 2.43 10.96 -0.75
CA GLY A 105 3.77 10.42 -0.68
C GLY A 105 4.72 11.10 -1.65
N PRO A 106 5.86 10.47 -1.97
CA PRO A 106 6.92 11.08 -2.77
C PRO A 106 6.49 11.50 -4.18
N GLU A 107 5.41 10.91 -4.70
CA GLU A 107 4.91 11.13 -6.06
C GLU A 107 3.69 12.05 -6.11
N GLY A 108 3.19 12.45 -4.94
CA GLY A 108 2.04 13.30 -4.77
C GLY A 108 0.80 12.53 -4.30
N PHE A 109 -0.35 13.17 -4.50
CA PHE A 109 -1.62 12.71 -3.98
C PHE A 109 -2.25 11.63 -4.85
N GLU A 110 -2.71 10.56 -4.21
CA GLU A 110 -3.37 9.42 -4.85
C GLU A 110 -4.75 9.18 -4.24
N PHE A 111 -5.70 8.80 -5.08
CA PHE A 111 -7.04 8.40 -4.67
C PHE A 111 -7.32 6.98 -5.13
N GLU A 112 -7.79 6.16 -4.21
CA GLU A 112 -8.11 4.76 -4.45
C GLU A 112 -9.55 4.47 -4.03
N PHE A 113 -10.27 3.76 -4.90
CA PHE A 113 -11.59 3.23 -4.62
C PHE A 113 -11.56 1.71 -4.77
N GLY A 114 -12.02 1.01 -3.74
CA GLY A 114 -12.01 -0.44 -3.69
C GLY A 114 -13.35 -1.02 -3.25
N THR A 115 -13.60 -2.26 -3.68
CA THR A 115 -14.72 -3.06 -3.18
C THR A 115 -14.20 -4.42 -2.75
N GLY A 116 -14.59 -4.88 -1.56
CA GLY A 116 -14.18 -6.15 -0.98
C GLY A 116 -15.35 -6.96 -0.48
N TRP A 117 -15.10 -8.27 -0.32
CA TRP A 117 -16.07 -9.25 0.14
C TRP A 117 -15.48 -9.98 1.34
N MET A 118 -16.18 -9.99 2.47
CA MET A 118 -15.84 -10.87 3.60
C MET A 118 -16.54 -12.22 3.41
N PHE A 119 -15.76 -13.31 3.46
CA PHE A 119 -16.26 -14.69 3.51
C PHE A 119 -16.30 -15.22 4.94
#